data_AF-A0A7C8YDW0-F1
#
_entry.id   AF-A0A7C8YDW0-F1
#
_cell.length_a   1.000
_cell.length_b   1.000
_cell.length_c   1.000
_cell.angle_alpha   90.00
_cell.angle_beta   90.00
_cell.angle_gamma   90.00
#
_symmetry.space_group_name_H-M   'P 1'
#
loop_
_entity.id
_entity.type
_entity.pdbx_description
1 polymer ?
#
loop_
_entity_poly.entity_id
_entity_poly.type
_entity_poly.pdbx_seq_one_letter_code
_entity_poly.pdbx_strand_id
1 'polypeptide(L)'
;MAIFTSPFLVKAQENDPNGPTGTGLFGLHLDQADESWKAKIDEFDYLIISAGHWFFRSLMFYEQDKVIGCRYCQLENITDYPITFGYRKAFRTAFRAILERQNFKGIVYLRTFAPSHFEGGEWNKGGDCKRQR
;
A
#
# COMPACT_ATOMS: atom_id res chain seq x y z
N MET A 1 -9.74 19.90 -5.49
CA MET A 1 -8.68 18.86 -5.43
C MET A 1 -8.50 18.46 -3.96
N ALA A 2 -8.51 17.17 -3.66
CA ALA A 2 -8.24 16.64 -2.33
C ALA A 2 -7.15 15.57 -2.41
N ILE A 3 -6.40 15.38 -1.32
CA ILE A 3 -5.36 14.35 -1.22
C ILE A 3 -5.70 13.47 -0.01
N PHE A 4 -5.81 12.17 -0.25
CA PHE A 4 -6.02 11.17 0.79
C PHE A 4 -4.74 10.34 0.95
N THR A 5 -4.12 10.42 2.12
CA THR A 5 -2.92 9.63 2.42
C THR A 5 -3.32 8.20 2.78
N SER A 6 -3.33 7.33 1.78
CA SER A 6 -3.56 5.89 1.94
C SER A 6 -2.45 5.11 1.22
N PRO A 7 -1.28 4.91 1.86
CA PRO A 7 -0.09 4.39 1.17
C PRO A 7 -0.26 2.97 0.61
N PHE A 8 -1.25 2.22 1.12
CA PHE A 8 -1.56 0.85 0.72
C PHE A 8 -2.93 0.71 0.04
N LEU A 9 -3.72 1.79 -0.10
CA LEU A 9 -5.12 1.82 -0.58
C LEU A 9 -6.15 1.04 0.27
N VAL A 10 -5.69 0.08 1.08
CA VAL A 10 -6.48 -0.70 2.03
C VAL A 10 -6.30 -0.18 3.44
N LYS A 11 -7.22 -0.55 4.34
CA LYS A 11 -7.11 -0.26 5.76
C LYS A 11 -5.76 -0.75 6.27
N ALA A 12 -4.98 0.18 6.80
CA ALA A 12 -3.65 -0.08 7.30
C ALA A 12 -3.44 0.57 8.67
N GLN A 13 -2.61 -0.05 9.48
CA GLN A 13 -2.19 0.45 10.78
C GLN A 13 -0.70 0.17 10.99
N GLU A 14 0.00 1.07 11.68
CA GLU A 14 1.36 0.80 12.12
C GLU A 14 1.29 -0.06 13.38
N ASN A 15 1.72 -1.31 13.28
CA ASN A 15 1.70 -2.27 14.39
C ASN A 15 2.89 -2.08 15.33
N ASP A 16 4.06 -1.78 14.77
CA ASP A 16 5.29 -1.52 15.51
C ASP A 16 6.15 -0.52 14.72
N PRO A 17 6.40 0.69 15.23
CA PRO A 17 7.23 1.70 14.55
C PRO A 17 8.69 1.29 14.34
N ASN A 18 9.23 0.41 15.18
CA ASN A 18 10.60 -0.05 15.05
C ASN A 18 10.65 -1.22 14.06
N GLY A 19 9.74 -2.18 14.19
CA GLY A 19 9.65 -3.33 13.30
C GLY A 19 10.95 -4.15 13.20
N PRO A 20 10.95 -5.26 12.43
CA PRO A 20 12.13 -6.12 12.30
C PRO A 20 13.26 -5.48 11.48
N THR A 21 12.98 -4.40 10.73
CA THR A 21 13.91 -3.77 9.79
C THR A 21 14.29 -2.33 10.18
N GLY A 22 13.83 -1.82 11.32
CA GLY A 22 14.02 -0.42 11.70
C GLY A 22 13.22 0.57 10.84
N THR A 23 12.24 0.08 10.07
CA THR A 23 11.41 0.90 9.16
C THR A 23 9.91 0.71 9.42
N GLY A 24 9.55 0.25 10.61
CA GLY A 24 8.17 -0.06 10.98
C GLY A 24 7.63 -1.37 10.40
N LEU A 25 6.60 -1.90 11.08
CA LEU A 25 5.81 -3.05 10.71
C LEU A 25 4.35 -2.60 10.54
N PHE A 26 3.81 -2.74 9.34
CA PHE A 26 2.46 -2.27 9.03
C PHE A 26 1.49 -3.44 8.87
N GLY A 27 0.33 -3.37 9.52
CA GLY A 27 -0.76 -4.32 9.34
C GLY A 27 -1.73 -3.87 8.27
N LEU A 28 -2.01 -4.72 7.29
CA LEU A 28 -2.87 -4.44 6.14
C LEU A 28 -4.06 -5.41 6.14
N HIS A 29 -5.27 -4.89 6.22
CA HIS A 29 -6.50 -5.66 6.03
C HIS A 29 -6.81 -5.73 4.52
N LEU A 30 -6.34 -6.79 3.87
CA LEU A 30 -6.33 -6.91 2.40
C LEU A 30 -7.74 -7.05 1.80
N ASP A 31 -8.76 -7.29 2.62
CA ASP A 31 -10.17 -7.37 2.26
C ASP A 31 -10.95 -6.06 2.47
N GLN A 32 -10.33 -5.05 3.10
CA GLN A 32 -10.96 -3.78 3.48
C GLN A 32 -10.29 -2.60 2.79
N ALA A 33 -11.01 -1.91 1.89
CA ALA A 33 -10.55 -0.63 1.35
C ALA A 33 -10.48 0.44 2.45
N ASP A 34 -9.51 1.36 2.35
CA ASP A 34 -9.35 2.43 3.34
C ASP A 34 -10.51 3.42 3.27
N GLU A 35 -11.22 3.58 4.39
CA GLU A 35 -12.42 4.42 4.49
C GLU A 35 -12.13 5.91 4.25
N SER A 36 -10.88 6.36 4.47
CA SER A 36 -10.50 7.78 4.29
C SER A 36 -10.79 8.29 2.87
N TRP A 37 -10.48 7.49 1.84
CA TRP A 37 -10.79 7.82 0.46
C TRP A 37 -12.12 7.21 0.02
N LYS A 38 -12.42 5.97 0.42
CA LYS A 38 -13.61 5.24 -0.04
C LYS A 38 -14.91 5.96 0.30
N ALA A 39 -15.00 6.59 1.47
CA ALA A 39 -16.19 7.33 1.88
C ALA A 39 -16.44 8.59 1.04
N LYS A 40 -15.44 9.05 0.28
CA LYS A 40 -15.40 10.37 -0.36
C LYS A 40 -15.42 10.33 -1.89
N ILE A 41 -15.25 9.16 -2.51
CA ILE A 41 -15.07 9.07 -3.97
C ILE A 41 -16.24 9.64 -4.79
N ASP A 42 -17.46 9.59 -4.26
CA ASP A 42 -18.66 10.12 -4.94
C ASP A 42 -18.63 11.65 -5.11
N GLU A 43 -17.77 12.35 -4.39
CA GLU A 43 -17.63 13.81 -4.44
C GLU A 43 -16.72 14.28 -5.60
N PHE A 44 -16.17 13.37 -6.42
CA PHE A 44 -15.15 13.68 -7.44
C PHE A 44 -15.50 13.13 -8.83
N ASP A 45 -15.23 13.92 -9.87
CA ASP A 45 -15.34 13.49 -11.28
C ASP A 45 -14.11 12.69 -11.75
N TYR A 46 -12.97 12.85 -11.07
CA TYR A 46 -11.70 12.23 -11.43
C TYR A 46 -10.99 11.70 -10.19
N LEU A 47 -10.53 10.46 -10.27
CA LEU A 47 -9.69 9.83 -9.24
C LEU A 47 -8.34 9.47 -9.84
N ILE A 48 -7.27 9.78 -9.11
CA ILE A 48 -5.91 9.32 -9.43
C ILE A 48 -5.47 8.43 -8.27
N ILE A 49 -5.34 7.13 -8.51
CA ILE A 49 -4.84 6.19 -7.51
C ILE A 49 -3.37 5.89 -7.77
N SER A 50 -2.58 5.83 -6.69
CA SER A 50 -1.15 5.51 -6.75
C SER A 50 -0.70 4.88 -5.44
N ALA A 51 -0.06 3.72 -5.52
CA ALA A 51 0.54 3.04 -4.39
C ALA A 51 1.70 2.15 -4.87
N GLY A 52 2.72 1.97 -4.04
CA GLY A 52 3.97 1.33 -4.50
C GLY A 52 5.02 1.16 -3.44
N HIS A 53 5.81 2.21 -3.18
CA HIS A 53 7.02 2.13 -2.36
C HIS A 53 6.79 1.56 -0.95
N TRP A 54 5.63 1.80 -0.36
CA TRP A 54 5.32 1.30 0.98
C TRP A 54 5.20 -0.22 1.04
N PHE A 55 4.91 -0.90 -0.07
CA PHE A 55 4.88 -2.36 -0.13
C PHE A 55 6.26 -3.00 0.01
N PHE A 56 7.35 -2.22 0.00
CA PHE A 56 8.71 -2.74 0.25
C PHE A 56 9.06 -2.84 1.75
N ARG A 57 8.24 -2.29 2.65
CA ARG A 57 8.42 -2.42 4.11
C ARG A 57 8.04 -3.82 4.61
N SER A 58 8.28 -4.08 5.89
CA SER A 58 7.75 -5.25 6.58
C SER A 58 6.26 -5.09 6.81
N LEU A 59 5.48 -6.09 6.39
CA LEU A 59 4.01 -6.04 6.41
C LEU A 59 3.43 -7.28 7.09
N MET A 60 2.34 -7.10 7.82
CA MET A 60 1.44 -8.16 8.29
C MET A 60 0.15 -8.11 7.47
N PHE A 61 -0.32 -9.26 7.01
CA PHE A 61 -1.52 -9.37 6.18
C PHE A 61 -2.67 -9.97 6.96
N TYR A 62 -3.83 -9.30 6.90
CA TYR A 62 -5.06 -9.70 7.54
C TYR A 62 -6.17 -9.88 6.50
N GLU A 63 -7.01 -10.89 6.70
CA GLU A 63 -8.33 -11.02 6.06
C GLU A 63 -9.32 -11.48 7.13
N GLN A 64 -10.52 -10.88 7.17
CA GLN A 64 -11.51 -11.15 8.23
C GLN A 64 -10.89 -11.03 9.63
N ASP A 65 -10.01 -10.04 9.80
CA ASP A 65 -9.26 -9.74 11.03
C ASP A 65 -8.36 -10.89 11.54
N LYS A 66 -8.05 -11.87 10.67
CA LYS A 66 -7.13 -12.97 10.96
C LYS A 66 -5.83 -12.80 10.19
N VAL A 67 -4.70 -13.11 10.83
CA VAL A 67 -3.40 -13.13 10.16
C VAL A 67 -3.40 -14.24 9.11
N ILE A 68 -3.15 -13.86 7.86
CA ILE A 68 -3.02 -14.81 6.74
C ILE A 68 -1.57 -14.94 6.25
N GLY A 69 -0.66 -14.10 6.75
CA GLY A 69 0.76 -14.15 6.46
C GLY A 69 1.43 -12.80 6.65
N CYS A 70 2.64 -12.69 6.14
CA CYS A 70 3.43 -11.47 6.23
C CYS A 70 4.28 -11.25 4.98
N ARG A 71 5.02 -10.15 5.00
CA ARG A 71 6.13 -9.89 4.10
C ARG A 71 7.31 -9.38 4.92
N TYR A 72 8.47 -10.02 4.76
CA TYR A 72 9.73 -9.57 5.37
C TYR A 72 9.60 -9.30 6.87
N CYS A 73 8.82 -10.13 7.57
CA CYS A 73 8.49 -9.92 8.98
C CYS A 73 9.50 -10.55 9.94
N GLN A 74 10.33 -11.50 9.47
CA GLN A 74 11.31 -12.23 10.28
C GLN A 74 10.69 -12.92 11.52
N LEU A 75 9.41 -13.30 11.43
CA LEU A 75 8.69 -14.02 12.49
C LEU A 75 8.65 -15.50 12.17
N GLU A 76 8.82 -16.34 13.19
CA GLU A 76 8.61 -17.78 13.08
C GLU A 76 7.12 -18.11 12.97
N ASN A 77 6.80 -19.24 12.31
CA ASN A 77 5.43 -19.77 12.19
C ASN A 77 4.43 -18.88 11.43
N ILE A 78 4.90 -17.90 10.65
CA ILE A 78 4.06 -17.08 9.75
C ILE A 78 4.61 -17.19 8.34
N THR A 79 3.72 -17.46 7.37
CA THR A 79 4.11 -17.53 5.96
C THR A 79 4.57 -16.16 5.45
N ASP A 80 5.82 -16.07 5.00
CA ASP A 80 6.35 -14.90 4.30
C ASP A 80 6.03 -14.98 2.80
N TYR A 81 5.32 -13.98 2.29
CA TYR A 81 4.87 -13.89 0.92
C TYR A 81 5.72 -12.92 0.08
N PRO A 82 5.82 -13.14 -1.25
CA PRO A 82 6.45 -12.18 -2.15
C PRO A 82 5.69 -10.85 -2.15
N ILE A 83 6.38 -9.77 -2.56
CA ILE A 83 5.81 -8.39 -2.62
C ILE A 83 4.49 -8.35 -3.37
N THR A 84 4.39 -9.17 -4.41
CA THR A 84 3.25 -9.23 -5.32
C THR A 84 1.98 -9.73 -4.63
N PHE A 85 2.07 -10.45 -3.50
CA PHE A 85 0.90 -10.99 -2.80
C PHE A 85 0.04 -9.87 -2.21
N GLY A 86 0.60 -9.10 -1.26
CA GLY A 86 -0.09 -7.96 -0.65
C GLY A 86 -0.43 -6.88 -1.66
N TYR A 87 0.49 -6.59 -2.58
CA TYR A 87 0.30 -5.60 -3.65
C TYR A 87 -0.92 -5.94 -4.53
N ARG A 88 -0.99 -7.16 -5.08
CA ARG A 88 -2.10 -7.56 -5.96
C ARG A 88 -3.44 -7.55 -5.23
N LYS A 89 -3.49 -8.05 -3.98
CA LYS A 89 -4.72 -8.07 -3.19
C LYS A 89 -5.21 -6.66 -2.84
N ALA A 90 -4.30 -5.78 -2.40
CA ALA A 90 -4.65 -4.40 -2.06
C ALA A 90 -5.25 -3.64 -3.26
N PHE A 91 -4.61 -3.73 -4.44
CA PHE A 91 -5.16 -3.14 -5.66
C PHE A 91 -6.50 -3.76 -6.08
N ARG A 92 -6.65 -5.10 -5.97
CA ARG A 92 -7.92 -5.77 -6.26
C ARG A 92 -9.05 -5.26 -5.36
N THR A 93 -8.79 -5.10 -4.07
CA THR A 93 -9.76 -4.57 -3.11
C THR A 93 -10.09 -3.11 -3.37
N ALA A 94 -9.10 -2.27 -3.68
CA ALA A 94 -9.34 -0.87 -4.05
C ALA A 94 -10.18 -0.76 -5.33
N PHE A 95 -9.83 -1.50 -6.39
CA PHE A 95 -10.61 -1.50 -7.62
C PHE A 95 -12.04 -2.00 -7.42
N ARG A 96 -12.21 -3.08 -6.66
CA ARG A 96 -13.54 -3.59 -6.32
C ARG A 96 -14.37 -2.52 -5.60
N ALA A 97 -13.81 -1.86 -4.59
CA ALA A 97 -14.51 -0.82 -3.85
C ALA A 97 -14.92 0.38 -4.71
N ILE A 98 -14.13 0.73 -5.73
CA ILE A 98 -14.47 1.78 -6.69
C ILE A 98 -15.55 1.31 -7.67
N LEU A 99 -15.39 0.12 -8.27
CA LEU A 99 -16.29 -0.41 -9.29
C LEU A 99 -17.69 -0.77 -8.74
N GLU A 100 -17.76 -1.18 -7.47
CA GLU A 100 -19.02 -1.50 -6.80
C GLU A 100 -19.74 -0.23 -6.27
N ARG A 101 -19.10 0.94 -6.33
CA ARG A 101 -19.68 2.20 -5.87
C ARG A 101 -20.69 2.73 -6.88
N GLN A 102 -21.98 2.54 -6.60
CA GLN A 102 -23.06 2.90 -7.53
C GLN A 102 -23.11 4.40 -7.90
N ASN A 103 -22.83 5.28 -6.92
CA ASN A 103 -22.94 6.73 -7.10
C ASN A 103 -21.73 7.35 -7.81
N PHE A 104 -20.59 6.66 -7.85
CA PHE A 104 -19.40 7.16 -8.52
C PHE A 104 -19.53 6.96 -10.04
N LYS A 105 -19.50 8.06 -10.79
CA LYS A 105 -19.57 8.07 -12.28
C LYS A 105 -18.33 8.69 -12.93
N GLY A 106 -17.30 8.96 -12.14
CA GLY A 106 -16.08 9.60 -12.60
C GLY A 106 -15.12 8.69 -13.35
N ILE A 107 -14.00 9.27 -13.79
CA ILE A 107 -12.91 8.56 -14.47
C ILE A 107 -11.80 8.25 -13.46
N VAL A 108 -11.27 7.03 -13.52
CA VAL A 108 -10.18 6.57 -12.64
C VAL A 108 -8.90 6.40 -13.45
N TYR A 109 -7.84 7.07 -12.99
CA TYR A 109 -6.49 6.90 -13.51
C TYR A 109 -5.65 6.13 -12.51
N LEU A 110 -4.96 5.08 -12.99
CA LEU A 110 -3.89 4.44 -12.25
C LEU A 110 -2.57 5.11 -12.62
N ARG A 111 -1.95 5.79 -11.66
CA ARG A 111 -0.55 6.18 -11.77
C ARG A 111 0.32 4.98 -11.40
N THR A 112 1.05 4.48 -12.39
CA THR A 112 1.95 3.33 -12.22
C THR A 112 3.13 3.64 -11.27
N PHE A 113 3.88 2.58 -10.94
CA PHE A 113 4.99 2.63 -10.02
C PHE A 113 6.09 3.59 -10.48
N ALA A 114 6.50 4.52 -9.62
CA ALA A 114 7.67 5.35 -9.84
C ALA A 114 8.91 4.57 -9.34
N PRO A 115 9.89 4.26 -10.20
CA PRO A 115 11.08 3.53 -9.77
C PRO A 115 11.95 4.36 -8.83
N SER A 116 12.71 3.65 -7.97
CA SER A 116 13.77 4.27 -7.17
C SER A 116 14.93 4.69 -8.06
N HIS A 117 15.54 5.84 -7.76
CA HIS A 117 16.73 6.36 -8.44
C HIS A 117 17.94 6.47 -7.49
N PHE A 118 17.87 5.85 -6.32
CA PHE A 118 19.00 5.82 -5.40
C PHE A 118 20.10 4.89 -5.93
N GLU A 119 21.33 5.40 -5.93
CA GLU A 119 22.56 4.73 -6.32
C GLU A 119 23.53 4.67 -5.13
N GLY A 120 24.41 3.65 -5.10
CA GLY A 120 25.38 3.48 -4.01
C GLY A 120 24.78 3.02 -2.67
N GLY A 121 23.46 2.87 -2.57
CA GLY A 121 22.75 2.39 -1.39
C GLY A 121 21.24 2.51 -1.52
N GLU A 122 20.50 1.98 -0.55
CA GLU A 122 19.05 2.22 -0.44
C GLU A 122 18.77 3.63 0.10
N TRP A 123 17.52 4.07 0.00
CA TRP A 123 17.06 5.39 0.47
C TRP A 123 17.42 5.70 1.94
N ASN A 124 17.58 4.66 2.77
CA ASN A 124 17.95 4.75 4.19
C ASN A 124 19.33 4.16 4.52
N LYS A 125 20.15 3.84 3.50
CA LYS A 125 21.48 3.21 3.67
C LYS A 125 22.57 3.97 2.93
N GLY A 126 22.50 5.29 2.92
CA GLY A 126 23.52 6.16 2.35
C GLY A 126 23.51 6.26 0.81
N GLY A 127 22.45 5.79 0.15
CA GLY A 127 22.28 6.00 -1.29
C GLY A 127 22.00 7.46 -1.63
N ASP A 128 22.41 7.90 -2.83
CA ASP A 128 22.14 9.24 -3.36
C ASP A 128 21.46 9.20 -4.74
N CYS A 129 20.85 10.31 -5.16
CA CYS A 129 20.15 10.43 -6.44
C CYS A 129 20.74 11.55 -7.31
N LYS A 130 22.07 11.53 -7.51
CA LYS A 130 22.76 12.60 -8.24
C LYS A 130 22.60 12.56 -9.76
N ARG A 131 22.11 11.44 -10.32
CA ARG A 131 21.92 11.31 -11.77
C ARG A 131 20.80 12.23 -12.24
N GLN A 132 21.13 13.14 -13.16
CA GLN A 132 20.18 14.12 -13.68
C GLN A 132 19.60 13.77 -15.05
N ARG A 133 20.21 12.80 -15.77
CA ARG A 133 19.84 12.34 -17.12
C ARG A 133 20.28 10.89 -17.33
#